data_AF-A0A967QUW3-F1
#
_entry.id   AF-A0A967QUW3-F1
#
_cell.length_a   1.000
_cell.length_b   1.000
_cell.length_c   1.000
_cell.angle_alpha   90.00
_cell.angle_beta   90.00
_cell.angle_gamma   90.00
#
_symmetry.space_group_name_H-M   'P 1'
#
loop_
_entity.id
_entity.type
_entity.pdbx_description
1 polymer ?
#
loop_
_entity_poly.entity_id
_entity_poly.type
_entity_poly.pdbx_seq_one_letter_code
_entity_poly.pdbx_strand_id
1 'polypeptide(L)'
;LWRSDDGGRSWQLVNHSRDLGGRTAYYNNCRVLPDDADEVFFLTAAFSRTLDGGHTYIIHRGDQRPGGDYHDLWIDPENPDRMIVGNDGGTAVTQNRGETWHRTQLPIAQMYHVTVDNAIPYNVLGNRQDGPSFRGPSNTLYFGRANGIPRGEWHEVGGGESGFATPDPIDPNIVWSSASGSGARGGIVVLH
;
A
#
# COMPACT_ATOMS: atom_id res chain seq x y z
N LEU A 1 15.14 5.74 -17.69
CA LEU A 1 16.07 4.60 -17.58
C LEU A 1 17.33 4.88 -18.35
N TRP A 2 18.45 4.94 -17.64
CA TRP A 2 19.78 4.95 -18.22
C TRP A 2 20.39 3.55 -18.09
N ARG A 3 21.09 3.09 -19.12
CA ARG A 3 21.76 1.77 -19.17
C ARG A 3 23.21 1.96 -19.59
N SER A 4 24.08 1.10 -19.08
CA SER A 4 25.47 0.97 -19.51
C SER A 4 25.78 -0.50 -19.79
N ASP A 5 26.43 -0.75 -20.93
CA ASP A 5 26.86 -2.09 -21.34
C ASP A 5 28.38 -2.28 -21.22
N ASP A 6 29.10 -1.27 -20.72
CA ASP A 6 30.57 -1.24 -20.68
C ASP A 6 31.15 -1.10 -19.26
N GLY A 7 30.37 -1.52 -18.27
CA GLY A 7 30.75 -1.47 -16.84
C GLY A 7 30.64 -0.07 -16.24
N GLY A 8 29.76 0.77 -16.78
CA GLY A 8 29.49 2.12 -16.28
C GLY A 8 30.39 3.21 -16.86
N ARG A 9 31.18 2.92 -17.91
CA ARG A 9 32.07 3.91 -18.55
C ARG A 9 31.29 4.88 -19.43
N SER A 10 30.26 4.39 -20.12
CA SER A 10 29.32 5.21 -20.88
C SER A 10 27.88 4.78 -20.57
N TRP A 11 26.96 5.75 -20.68
CA TRP A 11 25.55 5.56 -20.37
C TRP A 11 24.68 6.09 -21.50
N GLN A 12 23.63 5.35 -21.82
CA GLN A 12 22.62 5.74 -22.80
C GLN A 12 21.24 5.84 -22.15
N LEU A 13 20.48 6.86 -22.55
CA LEU A 13 19.07 6.98 -22.18
C LEU A 13 18.26 6.01 -23.05
N VAL A 14 17.80 4.91 -22.46
CA VAL A 14 17.05 3.87 -23.17
C VAL A 14 15.57 4.20 -23.24
N ASN A 15 15.02 4.76 -22.16
CA ASN A 15 13.59 5.03 -22.03
C ASN A 15 13.32 6.21 -21.08
N HIS A 16 12.36 7.06 -21.42
CA HIS A 16 11.97 8.24 -20.64
C HIS A 16 10.51 8.17 -20.15
N SER A 17 9.86 7.01 -20.27
CA SER A 17 8.48 6.82 -19.83
C SER A 17 8.34 7.03 -18.32
N ARG A 18 7.27 7.73 -17.94
CA ARG A 18 6.88 7.91 -16.54
C ARG A 18 6.47 6.60 -15.87
N ASP A 19 6.08 5.59 -16.63
CA ASP A 19 5.71 4.29 -16.06
C ASP A 19 6.90 3.56 -15.44
N LEU A 20 8.11 3.83 -15.94
CA LEU A 20 9.37 3.27 -15.42
C LEU A 20 10.01 4.14 -14.30
N GLY A 21 9.47 5.34 -14.07
CA GLY A 21 10.12 6.33 -13.20
C GLY A 21 9.18 7.38 -12.58
N GLY A 22 7.92 7.02 -12.27
CA GLY A 22 6.91 7.95 -11.75
C GLY A 22 7.02 8.19 -10.24
N ARG A 23 6.64 9.39 -9.77
CA ARG A 23 6.65 9.83 -8.34
C ARG A 23 7.98 9.55 -7.65
N THR A 24 9.07 10.02 -8.25
CA THR A 24 10.46 9.74 -7.85
C THR A 24 10.80 10.02 -6.38
N ALA A 25 10.14 10.99 -5.74
CA ALA A 25 10.34 11.32 -4.33
C ALA A 25 9.68 10.33 -3.35
N TYR A 26 8.81 9.44 -3.83
CA TYR A 26 8.01 8.54 -3.00
C TYR A 26 8.35 7.07 -3.26
N TYR A 27 8.32 6.64 -4.52
CA TYR A 27 8.80 5.32 -4.94
C TYR A 27 9.50 5.44 -6.29
N ASN A 28 10.70 4.88 -6.39
CA ASN A 28 11.43 4.85 -7.65
C ASN A 28 12.55 3.84 -7.57
N ASN A 29 12.28 2.64 -8.05
CA ASN A 29 13.27 1.59 -7.95
C ASN A 29 13.09 0.59 -9.09
N CYS A 30 14.14 -0.17 -9.39
CA CYS A 30 14.06 -1.27 -10.32
C CYS A 30 14.91 -2.45 -9.84
N ARG A 31 14.58 -3.65 -10.29
CA ARG A 31 15.34 -4.87 -9.99
C ARG A 31 15.58 -5.63 -11.27
N VAL A 32 16.85 -5.80 -11.60
CA VAL A 32 17.31 -6.69 -12.66
C VAL A 32 17.26 -8.11 -12.15
N LEU A 33 16.86 -9.06 -12.99
CA LEU A 33 16.85 -10.45 -12.58
C LEU A 33 18.26 -11.05 -12.53
N PRO A 34 18.47 -12.02 -11.63
CA PRO A 34 19.78 -12.66 -11.46
C PRO A 34 20.17 -13.55 -12.66
N ASP A 35 19.20 -14.05 -13.44
CA ASP A 35 19.42 -14.95 -14.57
C ASP A 35 19.34 -14.28 -15.94
N ASP A 36 18.82 -13.05 -16.01
CA ASP A 36 18.68 -12.29 -17.25
C ASP A 36 18.85 -10.79 -16.99
N ALA A 37 19.92 -10.21 -17.54
CA ALA A 37 20.25 -8.79 -17.38
C ALA A 37 19.33 -7.84 -18.17
N ASP A 38 18.62 -8.35 -19.18
CA ASP A 38 17.64 -7.58 -19.97
C ASP A 38 16.23 -7.65 -19.36
N GLU A 39 16.01 -8.54 -18.39
CA GLU A 39 14.77 -8.59 -17.63
C GLU A 39 14.84 -7.71 -16.39
N VAL A 40 13.98 -6.70 -16.33
CA VAL A 40 13.94 -5.73 -15.22
C VAL A 40 12.52 -5.43 -14.82
N PHE A 41 12.23 -5.55 -13.52
CA PHE A 41 11.01 -5.00 -12.92
C PHE A 41 11.21 -3.56 -12.49
N PHE A 42 10.21 -2.72 -12.71
CA PHE A 42 10.18 -1.33 -12.26
C PHE A 42 9.08 -1.14 -11.21
N LEU A 43 9.47 -0.50 -10.12
CA LEU A 43 8.69 -0.28 -8.91
C LEU A 43 8.30 1.20 -8.86
N THR A 44 7.10 1.48 -9.36
CA THR A 44 6.52 2.82 -9.35
C THR A 44 5.04 2.76 -8.92
N ALA A 45 4.20 3.69 -9.37
CA ALA A 45 2.75 3.56 -9.22
C ALA A 45 2.23 2.35 -10.03
N ALA A 46 2.87 2.07 -11.16
CA ALA A 46 2.63 0.89 -11.97
C ALA A 46 3.65 -0.21 -11.63
N PHE A 47 3.22 -1.47 -11.68
CA PHE A 47 4.14 -2.60 -11.70
C PHE A 47 4.41 -2.93 -13.16
N SER A 48 5.66 -2.81 -13.60
CA SER A 48 6.00 -3.06 -15.00
C SER A 48 7.29 -3.84 -15.14
N ARG A 49 7.44 -4.52 -16.27
CA ARG A 49 8.60 -5.34 -16.61
C ARG A 49 9.05 -5.06 -18.03
N THR A 50 10.35 -5.14 -18.26
CA THR A 50 10.97 -5.22 -19.59
C THR A 50 11.63 -6.58 -19.77
N LEU A 51 11.82 -6.99 -21.03
CA LEU A 51 12.56 -8.17 -21.46
C LEU A 51 13.71 -7.82 -22.42
N ASP A 52 13.93 -6.52 -22.67
CA ASP A 52 14.89 -6.01 -23.65
C ASP A 52 15.75 -4.88 -23.04
N GLY A 53 15.98 -4.94 -21.73
CA GLY A 53 16.77 -3.96 -20.99
C GLY A 53 16.17 -2.55 -21.01
N GLY A 54 14.86 -2.47 -21.21
CA GLY A 54 14.03 -1.28 -21.04
C GLY A 54 13.68 -0.52 -22.32
N HIS A 55 14.01 -1.06 -23.51
CA HIS A 55 13.58 -0.47 -24.77
C HIS A 55 12.05 -0.51 -24.90
N THR A 56 11.44 -1.64 -24.55
CA THR A 56 10.00 -1.82 -24.41
C THR A 56 9.65 -2.30 -23.00
N TYR A 57 8.38 -2.17 -22.63
CA TYR A 57 7.89 -2.60 -21.32
C TYR A 57 6.42 -2.99 -21.35
N ILE A 58 6.01 -3.80 -20.38
CA ILE A 58 4.65 -4.24 -20.16
C ILE A 58 4.23 -3.81 -18.76
N ILE A 59 3.05 -3.20 -18.65
CA ILE A 59 2.42 -2.91 -17.36
C ILE A 59 1.60 -4.13 -16.95
N HIS A 60 1.90 -4.70 -15.80
CA HIS A 60 1.18 -5.84 -15.25
C HIS A 60 -0.20 -5.43 -14.73
N ARG A 61 -1.19 -6.26 -15.04
CA ARG A 61 -2.61 -6.06 -14.70
C ARG A 61 -3.22 -7.37 -14.21
N GLY A 62 -4.41 -7.30 -13.64
CA GLY A 62 -5.10 -8.49 -13.12
C GLY A 62 -4.26 -9.23 -12.09
N ASP A 63 -4.14 -10.54 -12.25
CA ASP A 63 -3.41 -11.42 -11.32
C ASP A 63 -1.90 -11.14 -11.26
N GLN A 64 -1.35 -10.56 -12.32
CA GLN A 64 0.06 -10.17 -12.37
C GLN A 64 0.34 -8.86 -11.62
N ARG A 65 -0.69 -8.16 -11.12
CA ARG A 65 -0.54 -6.91 -10.35
C ARG A 65 -0.52 -7.23 -8.85
N PRO A 66 0.63 -7.13 -8.16
CA PRO A 66 0.74 -7.53 -6.74
C PRO A 66 0.18 -6.54 -5.72
N GLY A 67 -0.16 -5.32 -6.13
CA GLY A 67 -0.53 -4.26 -5.19
C GLY A 67 -0.86 -2.95 -5.90
N GLY A 68 -0.45 -1.87 -5.26
CA GLY A 68 -0.31 -0.52 -5.83
C GLY A 68 0.77 0.20 -5.02
N ASP A 69 1.47 1.15 -5.64
CA ASP A 69 2.51 1.94 -4.98
C ASP A 69 3.65 1.06 -4.43
N TYR A 70 4.55 0.63 -5.34
CA TYR A 70 5.58 -0.39 -5.06
C TYR A 70 6.89 0.23 -4.57
N HIS A 71 7.35 -0.19 -3.39
CA HIS A 71 8.52 0.39 -2.72
C HIS A 71 9.77 -0.48 -2.87
N ASP A 72 9.61 -1.80 -2.83
CA ASP A 72 10.73 -2.72 -2.95
C ASP A 72 10.34 -4.07 -3.51
N LEU A 73 11.30 -4.76 -4.11
CA LEU A 73 11.20 -6.12 -4.64
C LEU A 73 12.47 -6.87 -4.28
N TRP A 74 12.30 -7.99 -3.60
CA TRP A 74 13.32 -8.99 -3.40
C TRP A 74 13.09 -10.12 -4.39
N ILE A 75 14.17 -10.57 -5.04
CA ILE A 75 14.19 -11.69 -5.97
C ILE A 75 15.18 -12.71 -5.41
N ASP A 76 14.77 -13.97 -5.33
CA ASP A 76 15.65 -15.06 -4.89
C ASP A 76 16.80 -15.20 -5.92
N PRO A 77 18.08 -15.07 -5.49
CA PRO A 77 19.23 -15.12 -6.40
C PRO A 77 19.44 -16.51 -7.02
N GLU A 78 18.90 -17.57 -6.43
CA GLU A 78 19.03 -18.94 -6.93
C GLU A 78 17.79 -19.40 -7.71
N ASN A 79 16.66 -18.72 -7.53
CA ASN A 79 15.42 -19.04 -8.22
C ASN A 79 14.56 -17.79 -8.50
N PRO A 80 14.72 -17.15 -9.67
CA PRO A 80 14.00 -15.93 -10.01
C PRO A 80 12.48 -16.09 -10.12
N ASP A 81 11.93 -17.30 -10.10
CA ASP A 81 10.48 -17.49 -10.01
C ASP A 81 9.92 -17.04 -8.64
N ARG A 82 10.80 -16.92 -7.63
CA ARG A 82 10.44 -16.54 -6.26
C ARG A 82 10.77 -15.09 -6.00
N MET A 83 9.73 -14.31 -5.71
CA MET A 83 9.89 -12.90 -5.40
C MET A 83 8.96 -12.46 -4.28
N ILE A 84 9.37 -11.41 -3.56
CA ILE A 84 8.56 -10.74 -2.55
C ILE A 84 8.55 -9.25 -2.89
N VAL A 85 7.37 -8.67 -3.03
CA VAL A 85 7.21 -7.24 -3.32
C VAL A 85 6.51 -6.55 -2.16
N GLY A 86 7.08 -5.43 -1.72
CA GLY A 86 6.51 -4.52 -0.73
C GLY A 86 5.79 -3.35 -1.42
N ASN A 87 4.56 -3.08 -0.97
CA ASN A 87 3.71 -2.02 -1.49
C ASN A 87 2.85 -1.40 -0.37
N ASP A 88 2.10 -0.33 -0.63
CA ASP A 88 1.32 0.37 0.41
C ASP A 88 0.29 -0.54 1.12
N GLY A 89 -0.19 -1.59 0.42
CA GLY A 89 -1.09 -2.60 0.98
C GLY A 89 -0.41 -3.71 1.80
N GLY A 90 0.92 -3.74 1.88
CA GLY A 90 1.70 -4.77 2.55
C GLY A 90 2.62 -5.54 1.60
N THR A 91 2.67 -6.87 1.74
CA THR A 91 3.57 -7.73 0.96
C THR A 91 2.83 -8.72 0.08
N ALA A 92 3.33 -8.96 -1.13
CA ALA A 92 2.88 -10.04 -1.99
C ALA A 92 4.03 -10.95 -2.40
N VAL A 93 3.77 -12.25 -2.50
CA VAL A 93 4.78 -13.29 -2.82
C VAL A 93 4.39 -14.00 -4.10
N THR A 94 5.35 -14.26 -4.97
CA THR A 94 5.17 -15.10 -6.16
C THR A 94 6.11 -16.30 -6.10
N GLN A 95 5.70 -17.37 -6.77
CA GLN A 95 6.48 -18.61 -6.97
C GLN A 95 6.54 -18.98 -8.47
N ASN A 96 6.12 -18.06 -9.35
CA ASN A 96 6.01 -18.25 -10.80
C ASN A 96 6.36 -16.97 -11.56
N ARG A 97 7.44 -16.30 -11.14
CA ARG A 97 8.06 -15.15 -11.83
C ARG A 97 7.11 -13.96 -12.04
N GLY A 98 6.16 -13.79 -11.12
CA GLY A 98 5.20 -12.68 -11.14
C GLY A 98 3.95 -12.91 -11.98
N GLU A 99 3.72 -14.12 -12.49
CA GLU A 99 2.48 -14.47 -13.20
C GLU A 99 1.26 -14.42 -12.25
N THR A 100 1.41 -14.90 -11.01
CA THR A 100 0.42 -14.73 -9.96
C THR A 100 1.08 -14.39 -8.62
N TRP A 101 0.31 -13.74 -7.75
CA TRP A 101 0.79 -13.24 -6.46
C TRP A 101 -0.13 -13.64 -5.30
N HIS A 102 0.45 -14.19 -4.24
CA HIS A 102 -0.20 -14.36 -2.96
C HIS A 102 -0.02 -13.11 -2.11
N ARG A 103 -1.09 -12.33 -1.94
CA ARG A 103 -1.09 -11.12 -1.10
C ARG A 103 -1.28 -11.50 0.36
N THR A 104 -0.35 -11.09 1.22
CA THR A 104 -0.40 -11.37 2.65
C THR A 104 -1.01 -10.19 3.39
N GLN A 105 -2.06 -10.44 4.17
CA GLN A 105 -2.61 -9.44 5.09
C GLN A 105 -1.78 -9.42 6.37
N LEU A 106 -0.94 -8.40 6.51
CA LEU A 106 -0.19 -8.16 7.73
C LEU A 106 -1.03 -7.37 8.75
N PRO A 107 -0.86 -7.60 10.07
CA PRO A 107 -1.52 -6.83 11.13
C PRO A 107 -0.85 -5.46 11.34
N ILE A 108 -0.53 -4.77 10.25
CA ILE A 108 0.09 -3.45 10.22
C ILE A 108 -0.84 -2.47 9.50
N ALA A 109 -0.74 -1.21 9.89
CA ALA A 109 -1.47 -0.12 9.28
C ALA A 109 -0.64 1.16 9.41
N GLN A 110 -0.58 1.95 8.35
CA GLN A 110 -0.15 3.34 8.44
C GLN A 110 -1.37 4.18 8.80
N MET A 111 -1.32 4.80 9.98
CA MET A 111 -2.36 5.68 10.49
C MET A 111 -1.94 7.13 10.27
N TYR A 112 -2.82 7.96 9.71
CA TYR A 112 -2.53 9.39 9.49
C TYR A 112 -2.84 10.23 10.73
N HIS A 113 -4.05 10.07 11.26
CA HIS A 113 -4.52 10.78 12.44
C HIS A 113 -5.26 9.82 13.36
N VAL A 114 -5.16 10.10 14.66
CA VAL A 114 -5.85 9.36 15.71
C VAL A 114 -6.49 10.38 16.65
N THR A 115 -7.77 10.17 16.98
CA THR A 115 -8.52 10.98 17.95
C THR A 115 -9.28 10.08 18.91
N VAL A 116 -9.81 10.66 19.99
CA VAL A 116 -10.65 9.97 20.97
C VAL A 116 -11.91 10.77 21.25
N ASP A 117 -12.98 10.08 21.63
CA ASP A 117 -14.21 10.72 22.13
C ASP A 117 -14.20 10.87 23.66
N ASN A 118 -15.27 11.49 24.20
CA ASN A 118 -15.45 11.72 25.64
C ASN A 118 -16.28 10.60 26.32
N ALA A 119 -16.57 9.49 25.64
CA ALA A 119 -17.33 8.39 26.25
C ALA A 119 -16.50 7.68 27.35
N ILE A 120 -17.16 6.93 28.23
CA ILE A 120 -16.47 6.06 29.21
C ILE A 120 -17.07 4.66 29.11
N PRO A 121 -16.32 3.65 28.61
CA PRO A 121 -14.99 3.78 28.01
C PRO A 121 -15.02 4.63 26.72
N TYR A 122 -13.93 5.35 26.46
CA TYR A 122 -13.83 6.19 25.26
C TYR A 122 -13.61 5.33 24.02
N ASN A 123 -13.91 5.87 22.84
CA ASN A 123 -13.58 5.26 21.57
C ASN A 123 -12.35 5.92 20.94
N VAL A 124 -11.56 5.13 20.23
CA VAL A 124 -10.44 5.55 19.40
C VAL A 124 -10.92 5.59 17.96
N LEU A 125 -10.66 6.69 17.28
CA LEU A 125 -10.96 6.88 15.87
C LEU A 125 -9.66 7.13 15.11
N GLY A 126 -9.58 6.65 13.88
CA GLY A 126 -8.41 6.94 13.05
C GLY A 126 -8.57 6.59 11.58
N ASN A 127 -7.70 7.18 10.77
CA ASN A 127 -7.67 7.08 9.31
C ASN A 127 -6.49 6.20 8.88
N ARG A 128 -6.75 5.21 8.02
CA ARG A 128 -5.73 4.25 7.54
C ARG A 128 -5.43 4.49 6.05
N GLN A 129 -4.15 4.34 5.67
CA GLN A 129 -3.72 4.29 4.27
C GLN A 129 -4.63 3.39 3.40
N ASP A 130 -5.04 3.92 2.24
CA ASP A 130 -5.92 3.28 1.26
C ASP A 130 -7.27 2.76 1.80
N GLY A 131 -7.70 3.23 2.96
CA GLY A 131 -8.92 2.78 3.63
C GLY A 131 -9.77 3.91 4.20
N PRO A 132 -10.99 3.59 4.66
CA PRO A 132 -11.83 4.55 5.34
C PRO A 132 -11.36 4.74 6.79
N SER A 133 -12.00 5.68 7.48
CA SER A 133 -11.76 5.87 8.91
C SER A 133 -12.55 4.85 9.72
N PHE A 134 -11.99 4.42 10.84
CA PHE A 134 -12.62 3.46 11.75
C PHE A 134 -12.75 4.03 13.15
N ARG A 135 -13.75 3.54 13.89
CA ARG A 135 -13.97 3.76 15.31
C ARG A 135 -14.01 2.42 16.03
N GLY A 136 -13.39 2.34 17.20
CA GLY A 136 -13.49 1.19 18.09
C GLY A 136 -13.26 1.58 19.55
N PRO A 137 -13.67 0.76 20.52
CA PRO A 137 -13.61 1.12 21.93
C PRO A 137 -12.18 0.98 22.49
N SER A 138 -11.86 1.78 23.51
CA SER A 138 -10.63 1.66 24.29
C SER A 138 -10.63 0.46 25.24
N ASN A 139 -11.81 -0.10 25.52
CA ASN A 139 -11.98 -1.26 26.36
C ASN A 139 -13.19 -2.09 25.90
N THR A 140 -13.10 -3.41 26.02
CA THR A 140 -14.15 -4.36 25.61
C THR A 140 -14.76 -5.07 26.81
N LEU A 141 -16.04 -5.43 26.72
CA LEU A 141 -16.69 -6.29 27.72
C LEU A 141 -16.46 -7.79 27.44
N TYR A 142 -15.82 -8.14 26.31
CA TYR A 142 -15.52 -9.54 25.95
C TYR A 142 -14.25 -10.11 26.63
N PHE A 143 -13.77 -9.49 27.70
CA PHE A 143 -12.63 -9.99 28.49
C PHE A 143 -12.82 -11.47 28.87
N GLY A 144 -11.89 -12.32 28.45
CA GLY A 144 -11.91 -13.77 28.70
C GLY A 144 -12.54 -14.63 27.60
N ARG A 145 -13.25 -14.04 26.63
CA ARG A 145 -13.67 -14.72 25.38
C ARG A 145 -12.82 -14.36 24.17
N ALA A 146 -12.19 -13.19 24.20
CA ALA A 146 -11.21 -12.72 23.22
C ALA A 146 -9.94 -12.24 23.94
N ASN A 147 -8.77 -12.42 23.31
CA ASN A 147 -7.48 -11.89 23.79
C ASN A 147 -7.34 -10.39 23.41
N GLY A 148 -8.30 -9.55 23.82
CA GLY A 148 -8.33 -8.11 23.53
C GLY A 148 -9.61 -7.65 22.82
N ILE A 149 -9.62 -6.39 22.38
CA ILE A 149 -10.74 -5.78 21.62
C ILE A 149 -10.89 -6.52 20.28
N PRO A 150 -12.02 -7.20 20.04
CA PRO A 150 -12.22 -7.95 18.80
C PRO A 150 -12.37 -7.00 17.61
N ARG A 151 -11.93 -7.45 16.42
CA ARG A 151 -12.11 -6.68 15.17
C ARG A 151 -13.57 -6.27 14.92
N GLY A 152 -14.53 -7.09 15.36
CA GLY A 152 -15.95 -6.82 15.20
C GLY A 152 -16.50 -5.64 16.04
N GLU A 153 -15.73 -5.14 17.02
CA GLU A 153 -16.09 -3.90 17.72
C GLU A 153 -15.63 -2.64 16.97
N TRP A 154 -14.84 -2.81 15.90
CA TRP A 154 -14.45 -1.71 15.02
C TRP A 154 -15.42 -1.59 13.85
N HIS A 155 -15.85 -0.37 13.55
CA HIS A 155 -16.73 -0.08 12.42
C HIS A 155 -16.26 1.16 11.66
N GLU A 156 -16.61 1.23 10.39
CA GLU A 156 -16.31 2.35 9.51
C GLU A 156 -17.14 3.58 9.91
N VAL A 157 -16.50 4.76 9.93
CA VAL A 157 -17.14 6.06 10.20
C VAL A 157 -17.03 7.02 9.00
N GLY A 158 -16.86 6.46 7.80
CA GLY A 158 -16.67 7.20 6.56
C GLY A 158 -15.31 7.88 6.45
N GLY A 159 -15.18 8.82 5.51
CA GLY A 159 -13.92 9.50 5.21
C GLY A 159 -12.93 8.62 4.45
N GLY A 160 -11.64 8.87 4.66
CA GLY A 160 -10.57 8.22 3.90
C GLY A 160 -9.18 8.51 4.45
N GLU A 161 -8.18 8.01 3.74
CA GLU A 161 -6.82 7.80 4.26
C GLU A 161 -6.17 9.06 4.84
N SER A 162 -6.20 10.18 4.12
CA SER A 162 -5.47 11.40 4.49
C SER A 162 -6.32 12.42 5.24
N GLY A 163 -7.54 12.05 5.59
CA GLY A 163 -8.46 12.93 6.31
C GLY A 163 -8.36 12.82 7.82
N PHE A 164 -9.43 13.24 8.47
CA PHE A 164 -9.64 13.16 9.92
C PHE A 164 -10.92 12.39 10.20
N ALA A 165 -11.05 11.84 11.39
CA ALA A 165 -12.29 11.29 11.92
C ALA A 165 -12.48 11.77 13.35
N THR A 166 -13.04 12.97 13.51
CA THR A 166 -13.09 13.67 14.80
C THR A 166 -14.50 13.55 15.39
N PRO A 167 -14.67 13.00 16.60
CA PRO A 167 -15.97 12.95 17.26
C PRO A 167 -16.40 14.36 17.69
N ASP A 168 -17.70 14.63 17.70
CA ASP A 168 -18.25 15.84 18.31
C ASP A 168 -17.95 15.84 19.82
N PRO A 169 -17.51 16.98 20.39
CA PRO A 169 -17.11 17.04 21.80
C PRO A 169 -18.28 16.84 22.79
N ILE A 170 -19.53 17.00 22.35
CA ILE A 170 -20.74 16.89 23.17
C ILE A 170 -21.47 15.57 22.89
N ASP A 171 -21.64 15.20 21.63
CA ASP A 171 -22.33 13.97 21.23
C ASP A 171 -21.38 12.99 20.51
N PRO A 172 -20.85 11.95 21.18
CA PRO A 172 -19.92 10.99 20.59
C PRO A 172 -20.54 10.11 19.48
N ASN A 173 -21.83 10.24 19.20
CA ASN A 173 -22.49 9.59 18.07
C ASN A 173 -22.35 10.38 16.75
N ILE A 174 -21.89 11.62 16.82
CA ILE A 174 -21.61 12.46 15.66
C ILE A 174 -20.11 12.40 15.37
N VAL A 175 -19.74 11.99 14.17
CA VAL A 175 -18.34 11.95 13.71
C VAL A 175 -18.17 12.81 12.47
N TRP A 176 -17.21 13.73 12.54
CA TRP A 176 -16.77 14.58 11.44
C TRP A 176 -15.62 13.89 10.72
N SER A 177 -15.93 13.24 9.60
CA SER A 177 -14.96 12.50 8.80
C SER A 177 -14.59 13.26 7.52
N SER A 178 -13.34 13.18 7.09
CA SER A 178 -12.89 13.76 5.82
C SER A 178 -11.97 12.81 5.08
N ALA A 179 -11.71 13.12 3.81
CA ALA A 179 -10.82 12.35 2.95
C ALA A 179 -10.22 13.21 1.84
N SER A 180 -8.96 12.93 1.51
CA SER A 180 -8.44 13.14 0.15
C SER A 180 -7.73 11.86 -0.32
N GLY A 181 -7.77 11.51 -1.61
CA GLY A 181 -7.23 10.24 -2.11
C GLY A 181 -8.25 9.08 -2.16
N SER A 182 -7.88 7.91 -1.62
CA SER A 182 -8.75 6.73 -1.52
C SER A 182 -9.78 6.85 -0.37
N GLY A 183 -10.94 6.19 -0.51
CA GLY A 183 -12.11 6.36 0.38
C GLY A 183 -13.20 7.28 -0.20
N ALA A 184 -14.23 7.57 0.60
CA ALA A 184 -15.34 8.40 0.16
C ALA A 184 -14.85 9.85 0.00
N ARG A 185 -14.63 10.26 -1.25
CA ARG A 185 -13.99 11.53 -1.61
C ARG A 185 -14.86 12.73 -1.17
N GLY A 186 -14.44 13.41 -0.10
CA GLY A 186 -15.09 14.62 0.42
C GLY A 186 -15.18 14.64 1.95
N GLY A 187 -15.51 15.80 2.52
CA GLY A 187 -15.92 15.88 3.92
C GLY A 187 -17.30 15.23 4.08
N ILE A 188 -17.40 14.24 4.97
CA ILE A 188 -18.62 13.48 5.21
C ILE A 188 -18.92 13.55 6.70
N VAL A 189 -20.12 14.00 7.05
CA VAL A 189 -20.64 13.92 8.41
C VAL A 189 -21.43 12.62 8.52
N VAL A 190 -21.09 11.79 9.50
CA VAL A 190 -21.81 10.53 9.75
C VAL A 190 -22.41 10.56 11.15
N LEU A 191 -23.68 10.14 11.23
CA LEU A 191 -24.39 9.89 12.48
C LEU A 191 -24.42 8.38 12.71
N HIS A 192 -23.96 7.93 13.88
CA HIS A 192 -23.86 6.51 14.26
C HIS A 192 -24.71 6.16 15.48
#